data_AF-A0A7W1CAU2-F1
#
_entry.id   AF-A0A7W1CAU2-F1
#
_cell.length_a   1.000
_cell.length_b   1.000
_cell.length_c   1.000
_cell.angle_alpha   90.00
_cell.angle_beta   90.00
_cell.angle_gamma   90.00
#
_symmetry.space_group_name_H-M   'P 1'
#
loop_
_entity.id
_entity.type
_entity.pdbx_description
1 polymer ?
#
loop_
_entity_poly.entity_id
_entity_poly.type
_entity_poly.pdbx_seq_one_letter_code
_entity_poly.pdbx_strand_id
1 'polypeptide(L)'
;GIGAIEAPKLAWFDRYERTYRERTFDGVWEIVNMTGNLTQYDGELRIHCHLTAGGRDCHLRGGHLAGGRVGVTCEVTLVPYSDPVARRMDHEFELPLLDL
;
A
#
# COMPACT_ATOMS: atom_id res chain seq x y z
N GLY A 1 5.61 -2.76 9.17
CA GLY A 1 4.78 -2.18 10.25
C GLY A 1 3.73 -3.17 10.67
N ILE A 2 3.13 -2.96 11.84
CA ILE A 2 2.09 -3.79 12.49
C ILE A 2 1.03 -2.90 13.16
N GLY A 3 -0.09 -3.48 13.63
CA GLY A 3 -1.14 -2.74 14.32
C GLY A 3 -2.55 -3.19 13.92
N ALA A 4 -3.53 -2.29 13.92
CA ALA A 4 -4.91 -2.58 13.54
C ALA A 4 -5.46 -1.52 12.57
N ILE A 5 -6.25 -1.96 11.58
CA ILE A 5 -6.85 -1.13 10.55
C ILE A 5 -8.35 -1.41 10.43
N GLU A 6 -9.15 -0.35 10.43
CA GLU A 6 -10.57 -0.37 10.20
C GLU A 6 -10.88 -0.09 8.72
N ALA A 7 -11.79 -0.88 8.17
CA ALA A 7 -12.24 -0.80 6.79
C ALA A 7 -11.07 -0.75 5.78
N PRO A 8 -10.07 -1.66 5.83
CA PRO A 8 -8.97 -1.65 4.88
C PRO A 8 -9.50 -1.75 3.45
N LYS A 9 -9.06 -0.82 2.62
CA LYS A 9 -9.28 -0.78 1.19
C LYS A 9 -8.02 -1.30 0.50
N LEU A 10 -8.13 -2.48 -0.09
CA LEU A 10 -7.06 -3.12 -0.83
C LEU A 10 -7.32 -3.04 -2.33
N ALA A 11 -6.25 -2.98 -3.12
CA ALA A 11 -6.33 -2.93 -4.57
C ALA A 11 -5.42 -3.95 -5.24
N TRP A 12 -5.77 -4.30 -6.48
CA TRP A 12 -4.91 -5.02 -7.41
C TRP A 12 -4.93 -4.32 -8.76
N PHE A 13 -3.80 -4.35 -9.46
CA PHE A 13 -3.71 -3.77 -10.79
C PHE A 13 -4.25 -4.75 -11.82
N ASP A 14 -5.30 -4.35 -12.53
CA ASP A 14 -5.82 -5.05 -13.69
C ASP A 14 -4.99 -4.66 -14.91
N ARG A 15 -4.15 -5.59 -15.37
CA ARG A 15 -3.22 -5.34 -16.48
C ARG A 15 -3.89 -5.14 -17.83
N TYR A 16 -5.10 -5.70 -18.02
CA TYR A 16 -5.82 -5.55 -19.28
C TYR A 16 -6.45 -4.16 -19.38
N GLU A 17 -7.06 -3.72 -18.29
CA GLU A 17 -7.74 -2.43 -18.19
C GLU A 17 -6.78 -1.30 -17.73
N ARG A 18 -5.52 -1.65 -17.43
CA ARG A 18 -4.46 -0.76 -16.92
C ARG A 18 -4.93 0.15 -15.78
N THR A 19 -5.70 -0.44 -14.87
CA THR A 19 -6.33 0.31 -13.78
C THR A 19 -6.34 -0.50 -12.49
N TYR A 20 -6.34 0.19 -11.36
CA TYR A 20 -6.52 -0.46 -10.07
C TYR A 20 -7.99 -0.77 -9.82
N ARG A 21 -8.25 -2.01 -9.41
CA ARG A 21 -9.54 -2.42 -8.87
C ARG A 21 -9.42 -2.45 -7.36
N GLU A 22 -10.40 -1.88 -6.68
CA GLU A 22 -10.40 -1.75 -5.23
C GLU A 22 -11.47 -2.63 -4.58
N ARG A 23 -11.19 -3.06 -3.36
CA ARG A 23 -12.15 -3.72 -2.48
C ARG A 23 -11.95 -3.26 -1.05
N THR A 24 -13.03 -2.80 -0.42
CA THR A 24 -13.06 -2.50 1.01
C THR A 24 -13.54 -3.72 1.78
N PHE A 25 -12.90 -3.99 2.92
CA PHE A 25 -13.29 -5.05 3.83
C PHE A 25 -13.75 -4.45 5.15
N ASP A 26 -15.04 -4.54 5.45
CA ASP A 26 -15.61 -3.93 6.65
C ASP A 26 -15.05 -4.53 7.95
N GLY A 27 -15.15 -3.76 9.04
CA GLY A 27 -14.68 -4.14 10.37
C GLY A 27 -13.23 -3.76 10.65
N VAL A 28 -12.74 -4.19 11.81
CA VAL A 28 -11.35 -3.98 12.26
C VAL A 28 -10.55 -5.26 12.00
N TRP A 29 -9.38 -5.09 11.39
CA TRP A 29 -8.47 -6.14 10.99
C TRP A 29 -7.08 -5.89 11.59
N GLU A 30 -6.36 -6.95 11.91
CA GLU A 30 -4.97 -6.84 12.37
C GLU A 30 -4.05 -6.60 11.17
N ILE A 31 -3.23 -5.56 11.20
CA ILE A 31 -2.10 -5.32 10.29
C ILE A 31 -1.02 -6.35 10.65
N VAL A 32 -1.05 -7.49 9.97
CA VAL A 32 -0.04 -8.55 10.13
C VAL A 32 1.29 -8.10 9.54
N ASN A 33 1.25 -7.42 8.39
CA ASN A 33 2.43 -6.81 7.81
C ASN A 33 2.06 -5.62 6.92
N MET A 34 2.77 -4.52 7.09
CA MET A 34 2.74 -3.36 6.21
C MET A 34 4.15 -3.10 5.68
N THR A 35 4.33 -3.15 4.36
CA THR A 35 5.63 -2.96 3.70
C THR A 35 5.48 -2.04 2.51
N GLY A 36 6.41 -1.11 2.37
CA GLY A 36 6.36 -0.12 1.30
C GLY A 36 7.61 0.73 1.23
N ASN A 37 7.54 1.76 0.39
CA ASN A 37 8.56 2.79 0.27
C ASN A 37 7.94 4.18 0.16
N LEU A 38 8.77 5.19 0.46
CA LEU A 38 8.50 6.60 0.26
C LEU A 38 9.47 7.13 -0.80
N THR A 39 8.95 7.67 -1.89
CA THR A 39 9.71 8.07 -3.08
C THR A 39 9.20 9.40 -3.62
N GLN A 40 9.82 9.94 -4.67
CA GLN A 40 9.38 11.17 -5.32
C GLN A 40 8.85 10.89 -6.73
N TYR A 41 7.77 11.58 -7.11
CA TYR A 41 7.24 11.60 -8.46
C TYR A 41 6.58 12.95 -8.73
N ASP A 42 6.94 13.62 -9.83
CA ASP A 42 6.45 14.96 -10.20
C ASP A 42 6.56 16.00 -9.07
N GLY A 43 7.67 15.97 -8.32
CA GLY A 43 7.94 16.89 -7.21
C GLY A 43 7.17 16.60 -5.90
N GLU A 44 6.36 15.54 -5.87
CA GLU A 44 5.57 15.14 -4.72
C GLU A 44 6.07 13.83 -4.09
N LEU A 45 5.84 13.67 -2.79
CA LEU A 45 6.05 12.41 -2.09
C LEU A 45 5.02 11.36 -2.53
N ARG A 46 5.51 10.16 -2.87
CA ARG A 46 4.70 9.00 -3.19
C ARG A 46 4.96 7.88 -2.22
N ILE A 47 3.89 7.45 -1.57
CA ILE A 47 3.85 6.24 -0.75
C ILE A 47 3.39 5.09 -1.63
N HIS A 48 4.18 4.03 -1.72
CA HIS A 48 3.73 2.76 -2.27
C HIS A 48 3.79 1.72 -1.16
N CYS A 49 2.62 1.27 -0.73
CA CYS A 49 2.48 0.40 0.42
C CYS A 49 1.60 -0.81 0.10
N HIS A 50 2.01 -1.99 0.54
CA HIS A 50 1.23 -3.21 0.52
C HIS A 50 0.90 -3.61 1.96
N LEU A 51 -0.28 -4.22 2.12
CA LEU A 51 -0.80 -4.64 3.41
C LEU A 51 -1.13 -6.14 3.35
N THR A 52 -0.82 -6.85 4.44
CA THR A 52 -1.43 -8.12 4.82
C THR A 52 -2.23 -7.90 6.09
N ALA A 53 -3.53 -8.17 6.04
CA ALA A 53 -4.49 -7.95 7.10
C ALA A 53 -5.13 -9.28 7.53
N GLY A 54 -5.17 -9.55 8.84
CA GLY A 54 -5.78 -10.74 9.44
C GLY A 54 -7.17 -10.43 10.00
N GLY A 55 -8.16 -11.23 9.58
CA GLY A 55 -9.54 -11.13 10.07
C GLY A 55 -9.76 -11.87 11.39
N ARG A 56 -11.00 -11.85 11.89
CA ARG A 56 -11.40 -12.54 13.14
C ARG A 56 -11.17 -14.05 13.13
N ASP A 57 -11.22 -14.67 11.95
CA ASP A 57 -10.95 -16.09 11.71
C ASP A 57 -9.46 -16.36 11.39
N CYS A 58 -8.60 -15.36 11.57
CA CYS A 58 -7.19 -15.36 11.18
C CYS A 58 -6.94 -15.58 9.68
N HIS A 59 -7.96 -15.50 8.83
CA HIS A 59 -7.75 -15.51 7.39
C HIS A 59 -7.12 -14.20 6.94
N LEU A 60 -6.13 -14.33 6.05
CA LEU A 60 -5.36 -13.20 5.55
C LEU A 60 -5.99 -12.64 4.28
N ARG A 61 -6.03 -11.31 4.20
CA ARG A 61 -6.30 -10.54 2.98
C ARG A 61 -5.08 -9.69 2.69
N GLY A 62 -4.66 -9.60 1.44
CA GLY A 62 -3.50 -8.80 1.08
C GLY A 62 -3.59 -8.17 -0.30
N GLY A 63 -2.83 -7.09 -0.49
CA GLY A 63 -2.80 -6.35 -1.74
C GLY A 63 -2.14 -4.98 -1.59
N HIS A 64 -2.29 -4.16 -2.64
CA HIS A 64 -1.90 -2.75 -2.60
C HIS A 64 -2.81 -2.00 -1.62
N LEU A 65 -2.24 -1.26 -0.67
CA LEU A 65 -3.03 -0.50 0.30
C LEU A 65 -3.51 0.81 -0.34
N ALA A 66 -4.77 0.85 -0.74
CA ALA A 66 -5.41 2.05 -1.29
C ALA A 66 -5.96 2.98 -0.18
N GLY A 67 -6.19 2.45 1.03
CA GLY A 67 -6.55 3.26 2.19
C GLY A 67 -7.15 2.45 3.34
N GLY A 68 -7.52 3.16 4.41
CA GLY A 68 -8.16 2.62 5.60
C GLY A 68 -7.90 3.53 6.80
N ARG A 69 -8.58 3.29 7.91
CA ARG A 69 -8.42 4.07 9.15
C ARG A 69 -7.65 3.25 10.18
N VAL A 70 -6.74 3.87 10.94
CA VAL A 70 -6.12 3.17 12.08
C VAL A 70 -7.20 2.78 13.08
N GLY A 71 -7.33 1.48 13.36
CA GLY A 71 -8.36 0.94 14.26
C GLY A 71 -7.97 1.01 15.74
N VAL A 72 -6.68 0.88 16.04
CA VAL A 72 -6.12 0.98 17.41
C VAL A 72 -4.77 1.69 17.39
N THR A 73 -3.76 1.04 16.80
CA THR A 73 -2.40 1.58 16.59
C THR A 73 -1.92 1.20 15.19
N CYS A 74 -0.93 1.95 14.70
CA CYS A 74 -0.17 1.60 13.50
C CYS A 74 1.29 1.92 13.79
N GLU A 75 2.06 0.86 14.04
CA GLU A 75 3.47 0.94 14.37
C GLU A 75 4.30 0.75 13.10
N VAL A 76 4.97 1.81 12.66
CA VAL A 76 5.73 1.84 11.41
C VAL A 76 7.18 2.21 11.70
N THR A 77 8.10 1.36 11.23
CA THR A 77 9.53 1.69 11.18
C THR A 77 9.82 2.31 9.82
N LEU A 78 10.43 3.49 9.82
CA LEU A 78 10.92 4.16 8.62
C LEU A 78 12.45 4.08 8.59
N VAL A 79 13.00 3.57 7.49
CA VAL A 79 14.43 3.55 7.25
C VAL A 79 14.70 4.49 6.07
N PRO A 80 15.39 5.63 6.29
CA PRO A 80 15.63 6.60 5.22
C PRO A 80 16.63 6.04 4.21
N TYR A 81 16.43 6.39 2.93
CA TYR A 81 17.45 6.20 1.90
C TYR A 81 18.57 7.23 2.06
N SER A 82 19.76 6.89 1.56
CA SER A 82 20.88 7.84 1.50
C SER A 82 20.62 8.98 0.52
N ASP A 83 19.94 8.68 -0.59
CA ASP A 83 19.58 9.62 -1.65
C ASP A 83 18.08 9.55 -1.98
N PRO A 84 17.47 10.63 -2.51
CA PRO A 84 16.10 10.59 -3.00
C PRO A 84 15.92 9.54 -4.11
N VAL A 85 14.91 8.68 -3.96
CA VAL A 85 14.53 7.70 -4.99
C VAL A 85 13.36 8.26 -5.79
N ALA A 86 13.56 8.39 -7.10
CA ALA A 86 12.56 8.90 -8.03
C ALA A 86 11.72 7.79 -8.65
N ARG A 87 10.60 8.19 -9.24
CA ARG A 87 9.77 7.37 -10.12
C ARG A 87 9.70 8.00 -11.50
N ARG A 88 9.50 7.17 -12.52
CA ARG A 88 9.28 7.58 -13.90
C ARG A 88 7.99 6.95 -14.42
N MET A 89 7.26 7.69 -15.26
CA MET A 89 6.09 7.15 -15.93
C MET A 89 6.50 6.01 -16.87
N ASP A 90 5.91 4.85 -16.65
CA ASP A 90 5.95 3.73 -17.57
C ASP A 90 4.71 3.78 -18.48
N HIS A 91 4.92 3.94 -19.78
CA HIS A 91 3.85 4.07 -20.78
C HIS A 91 3.26 2.72 -21.24
N GLU A 92 3.87 1.60 -20.88
CA GLU A 92 3.26 0.29 -21.13
C GLU A 92 2.10 0.07 -20.14
N PHE A 93 2.32 0.43 -18.88
CA PHE A 93 1.37 0.21 -17.79
C PHE A 93 0.62 1.48 -17.35
N GLU A 94 1.01 2.66 -17.83
CA GLU A 94 0.51 3.96 -17.38
C GLU A 94 0.65 4.13 -15.86
N LEU A 95 1.82 3.75 -15.32
CA LEU A 95 2.13 3.79 -13.89
C LEU A 95 3.47 4.49 -13.59
N PRO A 96 3.56 5.26 -12.50
CA PRO A 96 4.84 5.74 -11.99
C PRO A 96 5.59 4.61 -11.29
N LEU A 97 6.59 4.04 -11.96
CA LEU A 97 7.44 2.97 -11.44
C LEU A 97 8.76 3.53 -10.90
N LEU A 98 9.44 2.79 -10.01
CA LEU A 98 10.76 3.20 -9.51
C LEU A 98 11.73 3.37 -10.68
N ASP A 99 12.47 4.48 -10.68
CA ASP A 99 13.54 4.75 -11.64
C ASP A 99 14.86 4.31 -10.97
N LEU A 100 15.29 3.09 -11.27
CA LEU A 100 16.48 2.44 -10.71
C LEU A 100 17.60 2.35 -11.75
#